data_AF-A0A532TWW5-F1
#
_entry.id   AF-A0A532TWW5-F1
#
_cell.length_a   1.000
_cell.length_b   1.000
_cell.length_c   1.000
_cell.angle_alpha   90.00
_cell.angle_beta   90.00
_cell.angle_gamma   90.00
#
_symmetry.space_group_name_H-M   'P 1'
#
loop_
_entity.id
_entity.type
_entity.pdbx_description
1 polymer ?
#
loop_
_entity_poly.entity_id
_entity_poly.type
_entity_poly.pdbx_seq_one_letter_code
_entity_poly.pdbx_strand_id
1 'polypeptide(L)'
;MGLGVPEEPVEIKKQILELRGSLGHGNEIDYNSLAVWYGNRVPQYLWGIWKGDLGQKGFTWQKFLKLLKYRTDDAFLWVAGKMSWGDFMEKVLESLEGPLGEMIKGC
;
A
#
# COMPACT_ATOMS: atom_id res chain seq x y z
N MET A 1 13.00 -6.99 -15.93
CA MET A 1 12.14 -5.81 -16.08
C MET A 1 11.65 -5.44 -14.68
N GLY A 2 11.96 -4.23 -14.23
CA GLY A 2 11.57 -3.73 -12.90
C GLY A 2 10.10 -3.32 -12.89
N LEU A 3 9.47 -3.36 -11.72
CA LEU A 3 8.12 -2.83 -11.56
C LEU A 3 8.18 -1.32 -11.79
N GLY A 4 7.45 -0.81 -12.79
CA GLY A 4 7.33 0.63 -13.00
C GLY A 4 6.57 1.27 -11.83
N VAL A 5 6.94 2.49 -11.46
CA VAL A 5 6.22 3.29 -10.45
C VAL A 5 4.89 3.75 -11.06
N PRO A 6 3.73 3.33 -10.51
CA PRO A 6 2.42 3.79 -10.95
C PRO A 6 2.25 5.29 -10.72
N GLU A 7 1.31 5.92 -11.43
CA GLU A 7 0.87 7.27 -11.09
C GLU A 7 0.20 7.30 -9.71
N GLU A 8 0.19 8.47 -9.05
CA GLU A 8 -0.48 8.60 -7.76
C GLU A 8 -2.00 8.45 -7.94
N PRO A 9 -2.66 7.53 -7.20
CA PRO A 9 -4.11 7.40 -7.27
C PRO A 9 -4.78 8.48 -6.41
N VAL A 10 -4.76 9.73 -6.89
CA VAL A 10 -5.25 10.92 -6.18
C VAL A 10 -6.70 10.76 -5.70
N GLU A 11 -7.55 10.12 -6.49
CA GLU A 11 -8.95 9.87 -6.15
C GLU A 11 -9.09 8.89 -4.97
N ILE A 12 -8.25 7.83 -4.91
CA ILE A 12 -8.22 6.90 -3.78
C ILE A 12 -7.76 7.63 -2.51
N LYS A 13 -6.72 8.46 -2.64
CA LYS A 13 -6.21 9.27 -1.53
C LYS A 13 -7.30 10.19 -0.96
N LYS A 14 -8.07 10.85 -1.83
CA LYS A 14 -9.19 11.71 -1.45
C LYS A 14 -10.27 10.94 -0.70
N GLN A 15 -10.68 9.77 -1.19
CA GLN A 15 -11.68 8.92 -0.53
C GLN A 15 -11.24 8.48 0.87
N ILE A 16 -9.96 8.16 1.05
CA ILE A 16 -9.41 7.80 2.37
C ILE A 16 -9.46 9.00 3.33
N LEU A 17 -9.13 10.20 2.85
CA LEU A 17 -9.17 11.43 3.65
C LEU A 17 -10.60 11.81 4.05
N GLU A 18 -11.57 11.68 3.14
CA GLU A 18 -12.99 11.92 3.40
C GLU A 18 -13.52 10.93 4.45
N LEU A 19 -13.20 9.64 4.29
CA LEU A 19 -13.57 8.61 5.26
C LEU A 19 -12.97 8.92 6.63
N ARG A 20 -11.68 9.29 6.70
CA ARG A 20 -11.03 9.70 7.95
C ARG A 20 -11.74 10.88 8.59
N GLY A 21 -12.14 11.89 7.81
CA GLY A 21 -12.91 13.03 8.30
C GLY A 21 -14.25 12.63 8.93
N SER A 22 -14.88 11.57 8.42
CA SER A 22 -16.15 11.05 8.93
C SER A 22 -16.04 10.16 10.18
N LEU A 23 -14.86 9.57 10.44
CA LEU A 23 -14.63 8.61 11.55
C LEU A 23 -14.32 9.27 12.91
N GLY A 24 -14.25 10.61 12.98
CA GLY A 24 -14.02 11.36 14.22
C GLY A 24 -12.53 11.49 14.61
N HIS A 25 -12.25 12.27 15.66
CA HIS A 25 -10.89 12.59 16.14
C HIS A 25 -10.45 11.78 17.38
N GLY A 26 -11.01 10.59 17.57
CA GLY A 26 -10.69 9.74 18.74
C GLY A 26 -9.33 9.05 18.62
N ASN A 27 -8.52 9.12 19.68
CA ASN A 27 -7.19 8.49 19.75
C ASN A 27 -7.22 6.99 20.17
N GLU A 28 -8.40 6.42 20.46
CA GLU A 28 -8.52 5.06 21.02
C GLU A 28 -8.60 3.95 19.97
N ILE A 29 -9.05 4.25 18.75
CA ILE A 29 -9.03 3.33 17.61
C ILE A 29 -8.01 3.86 16.62
N ASP A 30 -7.16 3.00 16.08
CA ASP A 30 -6.25 3.36 14.98
C ASP A 30 -7.05 3.54 13.67
N TYR A 31 -7.86 4.60 13.66
CA TYR A 31 -8.64 5.04 12.50
C TYR A 31 -7.73 5.35 11.31
N ASN A 32 -6.45 5.63 11.56
CA ASN A 32 -5.44 5.88 10.54
C ASN A 32 -5.13 4.58 9.78
N SER A 33 -4.84 3.48 10.49
CA SER A 33 -4.70 2.16 9.87
C SER A 33 -6.00 1.71 9.19
N LEU A 34 -7.16 1.87 9.85
CA LEU A 34 -8.44 1.43 9.28
C LEU A 34 -8.80 2.18 7.99
N ALA A 35 -8.54 3.49 7.92
CA ALA A 35 -8.85 4.29 6.74
C ALA A 35 -7.97 3.91 5.54
N VAL A 36 -6.66 3.68 5.75
CA VAL A 36 -5.73 3.30 4.68
C VAL A 36 -6.09 1.93 4.08
N TRP A 37 -6.59 1.01 4.90
CA TRP A 37 -7.03 -0.32 4.47
C TRP A 37 -8.49 -0.36 3.98
N TYR A 38 -9.18 0.78 3.90
CA TYR A 38 -10.57 0.84 3.46
C TYR A 38 -10.75 0.19 2.09
N GLY A 39 -11.53 -0.89 2.07
CA GLY A 39 -11.81 -1.67 0.86
C GLY A 39 -10.58 -2.24 0.15
N ASN A 40 -9.40 -2.24 0.79
CA ASN A 40 -8.11 -2.53 0.16
C ASN A 40 -7.87 -1.73 -1.14
N ARG A 41 -8.37 -0.50 -1.25
CA ARG A 41 -8.34 0.27 -2.49
C ARG A 41 -6.92 0.51 -3.01
N VAL A 42 -6.00 0.88 -2.11
CA VAL A 42 -4.57 1.09 -2.43
C VAL A 42 -3.91 -0.21 -2.91
N PRO A 43 -4.00 -1.34 -2.15
CA PRO A 43 -3.53 -2.62 -2.65
C PRO A 43 -4.14 -3.04 -3.99
N GLN A 44 -5.45 -2.85 -4.19
CA GLN A 44 -6.13 -3.24 -5.43
C GLN A 44 -5.60 -2.46 -6.63
N TYR A 45 -5.38 -1.15 -6.46
CA TYR A 45 -4.79 -0.29 -7.47
C TYR A 45 -3.40 -0.79 -7.90
N LEU A 46 -2.50 -0.97 -6.93
CA LEU A 46 -1.14 -1.41 -7.18
C LEU A 46 -1.09 -2.81 -7.81
N TRP A 47 -1.88 -3.75 -7.27
CA TRP A 47 -1.96 -5.10 -7.81
C TRP A 47 -2.54 -5.14 -9.22
N GLY A 48 -3.54 -4.31 -9.52
CA GLY A 48 -4.12 -4.23 -10.87
C GLY A 48 -3.07 -3.95 -11.95
N ILE A 49 -2.07 -3.13 -11.61
CA ILE A 49 -0.97 -2.73 -12.49
C ILE A 49 0.12 -3.80 -12.50
N TRP A 50 0.51 -4.30 -11.33
CA TRP A 50 1.69 -5.16 -11.19
C TRP A 50 1.40 -6.67 -11.22
N LYS A 51 0.15 -7.12 -11.25
CA LYS A 51 -0.22 -8.54 -11.11
C LYS A 51 0.53 -9.48 -12.06
N GLY A 52 0.82 -9.04 -13.29
CA GLY A 52 1.53 -9.84 -14.29
C GLY A 52 2.96 -10.11 -13.84
N ASP A 53 3.69 -9.04 -13.53
CA ASP A 53 5.09 -9.11 -13.08
C ASP A 53 5.22 -9.77 -11.70
N LEU A 54 4.33 -9.42 -10.76
CA LEU A 54 4.31 -10.01 -9.43
C LEU A 54 3.99 -11.51 -9.47
N GLY A 55 3.05 -11.91 -10.32
CA GLY A 55 2.72 -13.32 -10.53
C GLY A 55 3.91 -14.13 -11.04
N GLN A 56 4.65 -13.60 -12.03
CA GLN A 56 5.88 -14.22 -12.53
C GLN A 56 6.97 -14.30 -11.46
N LYS A 57 7.01 -13.32 -10.55
CA LYS A 57 7.92 -13.31 -9.39
C LYS A 57 7.45 -14.20 -8.23
N GLY A 58 6.31 -14.88 -8.32
CA GLY A 58 5.82 -15.81 -7.27
C GLY A 58 4.96 -15.17 -6.18
N PHE A 59 4.49 -13.95 -6.38
CA PHE A 59 3.51 -13.32 -5.50
C PHE A 59 2.08 -13.73 -5.88
N THR A 60 1.29 -14.08 -4.87
CA THR A 60 -0.17 -14.11 -4.94
C THR A 60 -0.75 -12.82 -4.36
N TRP A 61 -2.03 -12.57 -4.60
CA TRP A 61 -2.73 -11.44 -3.98
C TRP A 61 -2.61 -11.45 -2.44
N GLN A 62 -2.73 -12.62 -1.81
CA GLN A 62 -2.60 -12.77 -0.36
C GLN A 62 -1.18 -12.44 0.13
N LYS A 63 -0.14 -12.89 -0.59
CA LYS A 63 1.26 -12.57 -0.30
C LYS A 63 1.53 -11.08 -0.45
N PHE A 64 0.98 -10.45 -1.48
CA PHE A 64 1.09 -9.01 -1.71
C PHE A 64 0.42 -8.20 -0.60
N LEU A 65 -0.80 -8.56 -0.19
CA LEU A 65 -1.45 -7.94 0.95
C LEU A 65 -0.65 -8.10 2.24
N LYS A 66 -0.10 -9.29 2.50
CA LYS A 66 0.76 -9.55 3.66
C LYS A 66 1.99 -8.63 3.65
N LEU A 67 2.59 -8.40 2.49
CA LEU A 67 3.73 -7.50 2.34
C LEU A 67 3.35 -6.05 2.61
N LEU A 68 2.27 -5.56 1.99
CA LEU A 68 1.83 -4.17 2.17
C LEU A 68 1.42 -3.86 3.62
N LYS A 69 1.00 -4.86 4.42
CA LYS A 69 0.74 -4.65 5.86
C LYS A 69 1.95 -4.12 6.63
N TYR A 70 3.17 -4.48 6.23
CA TYR A 70 4.40 -3.93 6.81
C TYR A 70 4.69 -2.48 6.42
N ARG A 71 3.89 -1.92 5.50
CA ARG A 71 4.00 -0.55 4.98
C ARG A 71 2.78 0.30 5.35
N THR A 72 2.04 -0.08 6.41
CA THR A 72 0.85 0.64 6.87
C THR A 72 1.18 2.08 7.27
N ASP A 73 2.27 2.27 8.03
CA ASP A 73 2.71 3.60 8.46
C ASP A 73 3.13 4.47 7.29
N ASP A 74 3.88 3.92 6.33
CA ASP A 74 4.29 4.62 5.11
C ASP A 74 3.07 5.05 4.28
N ALA A 75 2.11 4.15 4.10
CA ALA A 75 0.86 4.44 3.40
C ALA A 75 0.03 5.53 4.12
N PHE A 76 0.02 5.53 5.46
CA PHE A 76 -0.61 6.57 6.25
C PHE A 76 0.08 7.93 6.07
N LEU A 77 1.41 7.98 6.14
CA LEU A 77 2.17 9.21 5.94
C LEU A 77 1.94 9.77 4.54
N TRP A 78 1.83 8.91 3.51
CA TRP A 78 1.49 9.34 2.16
C TRP A 78 0.09 9.98 2.08
N VAL A 79 -0.92 9.31 2.63
CA VAL A 79 -2.30 9.85 2.68
C VAL A 79 -2.35 11.18 3.41
N ALA A 80 -1.64 11.30 4.54
CA ALA A 80 -1.57 12.51 5.35
C ALA A 80 -0.75 13.64 4.70
N GLY A 81 -0.16 13.42 3.52
CA GLY A 81 0.69 14.40 2.84
C GLY A 81 2.03 14.65 3.55
N LYS A 82 2.47 13.73 4.41
CA LYS A 82 3.76 13.77 5.11
C LYS A 82 4.85 12.96 4.38
N MET A 83 4.47 12.16 3.40
CA MET A 83 5.33 11.40 2.51
C MET A 83 4.85 11.58 1.07
N SER A 84 5.78 11.69 0.11
CA SER A 84 5.38 11.78 -1.31
C SER A 84 4.94 10.41 -1.82
N TRP A 85 4.19 10.38 -2.92
CA TRP A 85 3.85 9.10 -3.58
C TRP A 85 5.10 8.35 -4.04
N GLY A 86 6.11 9.07 -4.55
CA GLY A 86 7.38 8.49 -4.98
C GLY A 86 8.09 7.76 -3.84
N ASP A 87 8.21 8.40 -2.67
CA ASP A 87 8.86 7.79 -1.50
C ASP A 87 8.09 6.57 -0.99
N PHE A 88 6.76 6.62 -0.97
CA PHE A 88 5.93 5.48 -0.61
C PHE A 88 6.15 4.31 -1.59
N MET A 89 6.19 4.60 -2.90
CA MET A 89 6.45 3.60 -3.92
C MET A 89 7.86 3.01 -3.82
N GLU A 90 8.87 3.82 -3.53
CA GLU A 90 10.23 3.33 -3.29
C GLU A 90 10.24 2.32 -2.13
N LYS A 91 9.60 2.62 -1.01
CA LYS A 91 9.50 1.70 0.15
C LYS A 91 8.77 0.40 -0.18
N VAL A 92 7.71 0.48 -0.99
CA VAL A 92 6.97 -0.71 -1.45
C VAL A 92 7.84 -1.56 -2.38
N LEU A 93 8.54 -0.95 -3.33
CA LEU A 93 9.44 -1.64 -4.26
C LEU A 93 10.62 -2.28 -3.53
N GLU A 94 11.26 -1.56 -2.60
CA GLU A 94 12.29 -2.10 -1.70
C GLU A 94 11.80 -3.35 -0.97
N SER A 95 10.54 -3.36 -0.49
CA SER A 95 9.98 -4.55 0.16
C SER A 95 9.73 -5.71 -0.80
N LEU A 96 9.27 -5.43 -2.02
CA LEU A 96 8.97 -6.44 -3.03
C LEU A 96 10.24 -7.12 -3.55
N GLU A 97 11.32 -6.36 -3.70
CA GLU A 97 12.59 -6.82 -4.29
C GLU A 97 13.64 -7.18 -3.23
N GLY A 98 13.44 -6.76 -1.98
CA GLY A 98 14.34 -7.03 -0.86
C GLY A 98 14.05 -8.32 -0.09
N PRO A 99 14.74 -8.52 1.06
CA PRO A 99 14.64 -9.75 1.85
C PRO A 99 13.22 -10.10 2.33
N LEU A 100 12.39 -9.09 2.60
CA LEU A 100 10.99 -9.28 3.00
C LEU A 100 10.18 -9.96 1.88
N GLY A 101 10.40 -9.53 0.64
CA GLY A 101 9.76 -10.12 -0.54
C GLY A 101 10.16 -11.57 -0.74
N GLU A 102 11.46 -11.88 -0.64
CA GLU A 102 11.96 -13.27 -0.69
C GLU A 102 11.34 -14.14 0.41
N MET A 103 11.30 -13.64 1.65
CA MET A 103 10.71 -14.36 2.78
C MET A 103 9.21 -14.65 2.56
N ILE A 104 8.45 -13.67 2.07
CA ILE A 104 7.01 -13.82 1.81
C ILE A 104 6.73 -14.77 0.65
N LYS A 105 7.58 -14.78 -0.39
CA LYS A 105 7.48 -15.70 -1.52
C LYS A 105 7.75 -17.15 -1.12
N GLY A 106 8.72 -17.38 -0.22
CA GLY A 106 9.09 -18.69 0.28
C GLY A 106 8.14 -19.31 1.32
N CYS A 107 7.25 -18.51 1.92
CA CYS A 107 6.14 -18.98 2.76
C CYS A 107 4.99 -19.58 1.93
#